data_AF-A0A922E8D7-F1
#
_entry.id   AF-A0A922E8D7-F1
#
_cell.length_a   1.000
_cell.length_b   1.000
_cell.length_c   1.000
_cell.angle_alpha   90.00
_cell.angle_beta   90.00
_cell.angle_gamma   90.00
#
_symmetry.space_group_name_H-M   'P 1'
#
loop_
_entity.id
_entity.type
_entity.pdbx_description
1 polymer ?
#
loop_
_entity_poly.entity_id
_entity_poly.type
_entity_poly.pdbx_seq_one_letter_code
_entity_poly.pdbx_strand_id
1 'polypeptide(L)'
;MAPLTSTCSLESGNKILGFEKLHEIAVGTARGIAYLHEECQQRIIRYNIKPGNILLDANFLPKVTDFGLAKLCHSETTHITMTGGRGTPDYEAPEMWMPYPITHKCDIYSFGMLLFEITGRRRNLEICLPESQEWSPERVWKKFEHRELGELTIVCGIEEKYRETAERMVKVAFWCVQYGSNSRPLMSAVVKMLERAIEIPKPINPFQHMFPCPAAPSHPLQASSSFDSEFSSQMVTISSKACTTPVMRKYEIEIASM
;
A
#
# COMPACT_ATOMS: atom_id res chain seq x y z
N MET A 1 23.81 13.10 -1.38
CA MET A 1 22.69 12.19 -1.06
C MET A 1 22.38 11.41 -2.34
N ALA A 2 22.07 10.13 -2.23
CA ALA A 2 21.78 9.26 -3.38
C ALA A 2 20.38 8.64 -3.22
N PRO A 3 19.62 8.42 -4.29
CA PRO A 3 18.32 7.78 -4.21
C PRO A 3 18.46 6.29 -3.86
N LEU A 4 17.44 5.74 -3.20
CA LEU A 4 17.29 4.30 -3.04
C LEU A 4 16.95 3.68 -4.40
N THR A 5 17.78 2.75 -4.88
CA THR A 5 17.47 2.05 -6.12
C THR A 5 16.40 0.98 -5.91
N SER A 6 15.76 0.57 -7.00
CA SER A 6 14.84 -0.56 -6.99
C SER A 6 15.46 -1.91 -6.61
N THR A 7 16.79 -2.01 -6.69
CA THR A 7 17.54 -3.19 -6.24
C THR A 7 17.99 -3.07 -4.78
N CYS A 8 17.43 -2.10 -4.03
CA CYS A 8 17.78 -1.84 -2.63
C CYS A 8 19.29 -1.62 -2.43
N SER A 9 19.93 -0.99 -3.41
CA SER A 9 21.35 -0.66 -3.46
C SER A 9 21.54 0.86 -3.50
N LEU A 10 22.75 1.33 -3.20
CA LEU A 10 23.13 2.72 -3.49
C LEU A 10 23.53 2.86 -4.97
N GLU A 11 23.04 3.90 -5.66
CA GLU A 11 23.49 4.25 -7.03
C GLU A 11 25.00 4.53 -7.10
N SER A 12 25.55 5.14 -6.05
CA SER A 12 26.99 5.37 -5.92
C SER A 12 27.67 4.17 -5.26
N GLY A 13 27.98 3.14 -6.05
CA GLY A 13 28.96 2.10 -5.71
C GLY A 13 28.50 0.64 -5.70
N ASN A 14 27.27 0.32 -6.16
CA ASN A 14 26.75 -1.07 -6.17
C ASN A 14 26.83 -1.80 -4.82
N LYS A 15 26.87 -1.05 -3.70
CA LYS A 15 26.94 -1.63 -2.36
C LYS A 15 25.53 -2.07 -1.97
N ILE A 16 25.33 -3.39 -1.90
CA ILE A 16 24.09 -4.01 -1.42
C ILE A 16 23.93 -3.67 0.06
N LEU A 17 22.77 -3.13 0.43
CA LEU A 17 22.45 -2.84 1.83
C LEU A 17 22.04 -4.11 2.58
N GLY A 18 22.57 -4.27 3.79
CA GLY A 18 22.12 -5.31 4.72
C GLY A 18 20.64 -5.13 5.06
N PHE A 19 19.95 -6.24 5.33
CA PHE A 19 18.49 -6.21 5.56
C PHE A 19 18.10 -5.36 6.77
N GLU A 20 18.91 -5.36 7.83
CA GLU A 20 18.75 -4.47 8.97
C GLU A 20 18.71 -2.99 8.57
N LYS A 21 19.65 -2.57 7.71
CA LYS A 21 19.68 -1.19 7.21
C LYS A 21 18.45 -0.87 6.35
N LEU A 22 17.96 -1.83 5.57
CA LEU A 22 16.73 -1.68 4.79
C LEU A 22 15.49 -1.54 5.67
N HIS A 23 15.42 -2.28 6.79
CA HIS A 23 14.36 -2.10 7.78
C HIS A 23 14.43 -0.71 8.44
N GLU A 24 15.62 -0.24 8.81
CA GLU A 24 15.81 1.13 9.33
C GLU A 24 15.37 2.20 8.32
N ILE A 25 15.71 2.02 7.03
CA ILE A 25 15.28 2.92 5.94
C ILE A 25 13.76 2.91 5.81
N ALA A 26 13.12 1.75 5.89
CA ALA A 26 11.66 1.63 5.84
C ALA A 26 11.00 2.36 7.02
N VAL A 27 11.51 2.18 8.24
CA VAL A 27 11.02 2.88 9.45
C VAL A 27 11.22 4.39 9.33
N GLY A 28 12.41 4.85 8.95
CA GLY A 28 12.70 6.27 8.78
C GLY A 28 11.84 6.92 7.69
N THR A 29 11.60 6.20 6.60
CA THR A 29 10.68 6.64 5.54
C THR A 29 9.25 6.75 6.08
N ALA A 30 8.78 5.76 6.82
CA ALA A 30 7.45 5.79 7.43
C ALA A 30 7.28 6.99 8.38
N ARG A 31 8.30 7.28 9.20
CA ARG A 31 8.31 8.47 10.07
C ARG A 31 8.26 9.77 9.28
N GLY A 32 9.02 9.86 8.18
CA GLY A 32 8.99 11.03 7.30
C GLY A 32 7.60 11.27 6.68
N ILE A 33 6.91 10.21 6.27
CA ILE A 33 5.54 10.32 5.74
C ILE A 33 4.54 10.65 6.87
N ALA A 34 4.67 10.03 8.05
CA ALA A 34 3.84 10.33 9.22
C ALA A 34 3.91 11.82 9.58
N TYR A 35 5.11 12.39 9.62
CA TYR A 35 5.31 13.81 9.86
C TYR A 35 4.55 14.70 8.85
N LEU A 36 4.63 14.36 7.56
CA LEU A 36 3.94 15.10 6.49
C LEU A 36 2.42 15.03 6.62
N HIS A 37 1.88 13.90 7.10
CA HIS A 37 0.44 13.64 7.14
C HIS A 37 -0.24 14.11 8.43
N GLU A 38 0.48 14.02 9.55
CA GLU A 38 -0.10 14.03 10.89
C GLU A 38 0.48 15.14 11.78
N GLU A 39 1.70 15.63 11.50
CA GLU A 39 2.39 16.61 12.37
C GLU A 39 2.55 18.00 11.74
N CYS A 40 2.49 18.10 10.41
CA CYS A 40 2.49 19.39 9.73
C CYS A 40 1.18 20.16 9.97
N GLN A 41 1.27 21.48 10.20
CA GLN A 41 0.11 22.36 10.42
C GLN A 41 -0.95 22.23 9.31
N GLN A 42 -0.48 22.09 8.08
CA GLN A 42 -1.30 21.68 6.93
C GLN A 42 -0.77 20.34 6.45
N ARG A 43 -1.68 19.37 6.28
CA ARG A 43 -1.34 18.04 5.79
C ARG A 43 -0.73 18.12 4.40
N ILE A 44 0.42 17.47 4.19
CA ILE A 44 1.11 17.40 2.90
C ILE A 44 0.96 16.00 2.30
N ILE A 45 0.27 15.89 1.17
CA ILE A 45 0.13 14.63 0.42
C ILE A 45 1.18 14.60 -0.69
N ARG A 46 1.89 13.49 -0.87
CA ARG A 46 3.08 13.38 -1.73
C ARG A 46 2.80 12.88 -3.13
N TYR A 47 1.89 11.92 -3.31
CA TYR A 47 1.47 11.31 -4.59
C TYR A 47 2.54 10.54 -5.38
N ASN A 48 3.79 10.50 -4.93
CA ASN A 48 4.91 9.89 -5.66
C ASN A 48 5.91 9.23 -4.71
N ILE A 49 5.42 8.47 -3.74
CA ILE A 49 6.26 7.67 -2.85
C ILE A 49 6.76 6.45 -3.62
N LYS A 50 8.07 6.36 -3.81
CA LYS A 50 8.78 5.28 -4.50
C LYS A 50 10.27 5.28 -4.13
N PRO A 51 11.04 4.21 -4.36
CA PRO A 51 12.46 4.14 -4.00
C PRO A 51 13.27 5.34 -4.51
N GLY A 52 13.12 5.70 -5.80
CA GLY A 52 13.86 6.81 -6.40
C GLY A 52 13.62 8.18 -5.75
N ASN A 53 12.53 8.32 -4.98
CA ASN A 53 12.17 9.53 -4.24
C ASN A 53 12.49 9.43 -2.74
N ILE A 54 13.19 8.39 -2.31
CA ILE A 54 13.77 8.26 -0.97
C ILE A 54 15.28 8.48 -1.08
N LEU A 55 15.76 9.64 -0.66
CA LEU A 55 17.19 9.94 -0.68
C LEU A 55 17.85 9.48 0.61
N LEU A 56 19.02 8.88 0.49
CA LEU A 56 19.85 8.48 1.62
C LEU A 56 21.00 9.48 1.79
N ASP A 57 21.22 9.91 3.03
CA ASP A 57 22.42 10.69 3.40
C ASP A 57 23.64 9.79 3.66
N ALA A 58 24.75 10.40 4.09
CA ALA A 58 26.00 9.68 4.36
C ALA A 58 25.86 8.63 5.49
N ASN A 59 24.87 8.77 6.36
CA ASN A 59 24.55 7.84 7.44
C ASN A 59 23.43 6.86 7.05
N PHE A 60 23.01 6.85 5.78
CA PHE A 60 21.88 6.08 5.26
C PHE A 60 20.54 6.45 5.89
N LEU A 61 20.41 7.67 6.43
CA LEU A 61 19.12 8.15 6.92
C LEU A 61 18.25 8.57 5.73
N PRO A 62 17.01 8.05 5.64
CA PRO A 62 16.11 8.35 4.52
C PRO A 62 15.51 9.75 4.64
N LYS A 63 15.34 10.40 3.49
CA LYS A 63 14.58 11.64 3.33
C LYS A 63 13.62 11.51 2.16
N VAL A 64 12.34 11.75 2.41
CA VAL A 64 11.30 11.77 1.38
C VAL A 64 11.49 13.04 0.54
N THR A 65 11.73 12.88 -0.77
CA THR A 65 12.00 13.99 -1.72
C THR A 65 11.02 14.01 -2.89
N ASP A 66 11.15 15.00 -3.77
CA ASP A 66 10.34 15.26 -4.96
C ASP A 66 8.91 15.73 -4.62
N PHE A 67 8.80 16.99 -4.18
CA PHE A 67 7.54 17.64 -3.84
C PHE A 67 6.84 18.25 -5.07
N GLY A 68 7.28 17.94 -6.30
CA GLY A 68 6.72 18.50 -7.52
C GLY A 68 5.24 18.14 -7.75
N LEU A 69 4.80 17.02 -7.16
CA LEU A 69 3.40 16.59 -7.16
C LEU A 69 2.68 16.85 -5.82
N ALA A 70 3.40 17.32 -4.79
CA ALA A 70 2.83 17.42 -3.46
C ALA A 70 1.72 18.48 -3.37
N LYS A 71 0.74 18.24 -2.50
CA LYS A 71 -0.36 19.18 -2.23
C LYS A 71 -0.56 19.40 -0.74
N LEU A 72 -0.83 20.64 -0.38
CA LEU A 72 -1.32 21.02 0.94
C LEU A 72 -2.82 20.75 1.00
N CYS A 73 -3.27 20.11 2.07
CA CYS A 73 -4.67 19.76 2.26
C CYS A 73 -5.15 20.23 3.64
N HIS A 74 -6.33 20.86 3.65
CA HIS A 74 -6.98 21.36 4.86
C HIS A 74 -8.09 20.44 5.37
N SER A 75 -8.54 19.45 4.59
CA SER A 75 -9.63 18.52 4.92
C SER A 75 -9.23 17.06 4.75
N GLU A 76 -10.01 16.12 5.27
CA GLU A 76 -9.70 14.69 5.11
C GLU A 76 -9.84 14.20 3.66
N THR A 77 -10.71 14.86 2.89
CA THR A 77 -10.95 14.59 1.49
C THR A 77 -10.34 15.67 0.62
N THR A 78 -9.38 15.30 -0.22
CA THR A 78 -9.09 16.09 -1.41
C THR A 78 -10.10 15.69 -2.49
N HIS A 79 -11.11 16.51 -2.74
CA HIS A 79 -11.89 16.43 -3.99
C HIS A 79 -11.03 16.93 -5.16
N ILE A 80 -9.84 16.34 -5.33
CA ILE A 80 -8.96 16.64 -6.45
C ILE A 80 -9.25 15.60 -7.51
N THR A 81 -9.92 16.03 -8.57
CA THR A 81 -9.98 15.25 -9.81
C THR A 81 -8.60 15.36 -10.46
N MET A 82 -7.73 14.37 -10.25
CA MET A 82 -6.43 14.33 -10.91
C MET A 82 -6.64 14.13 -12.41
N THR A 83 -6.40 15.18 -13.20
CA THR A 83 -6.45 15.12 -14.66
C THR A 83 -5.08 14.73 -15.21
N GLY A 84 -5.01 13.56 -15.84
CA GLY A 84 -3.79 12.98 -16.40
C GLY A 84 -3.01 12.18 -15.37
N GLY A 85 -2.67 10.93 -15.71
CA GLY A 85 -1.87 10.04 -14.87
C GLY A 85 -0.59 10.74 -14.40
N ARG A 86 -0.49 10.96 -13.09
CA ARG A 86 0.68 11.58 -12.45
C ARG A 86 1.09 10.67 -11.31
N GLY A 87 2.32 10.17 -11.41
CA GLY A 87 2.90 9.24 -10.46
C GLY A 87 3.79 8.23 -11.19
N THR A 88 4.11 7.15 -10.51
CA THR A 88 4.81 6.00 -11.09
C THR A 88 3.85 4.82 -11.02
N PRO A 89 3.31 4.32 -12.16
CA PRO A 89 2.13 3.45 -12.19
C PRO A 89 2.16 2.29 -11.18
N ASP A 90 3.32 1.69 -10.98
CA ASP A 90 3.53 0.53 -10.11
C ASP A 90 3.31 0.81 -8.60
N TYR A 91 3.25 2.07 -8.19
CA TYR A 91 3.06 2.48 -6.78
C TYR A 91 1.75 3.24 -6.56
N GLU A 92 0.96 3.45 -7.61
CA GLU A 92 -0.23 4.30 -7.54
C GLU A 92 -1.41 3.57 -6.92
N ALA A 93 -2.09 4.25 -6.00
CA ALA A 93 -3.25 3.70 -5.34
C ALA A 93 -4.43 3.58 -6.33
N PRO A 94 -5.31 2.58 -6.18
CA PRO A 94 -6.41 2.35 -7.12
C PRO A 94 -7.33 3.58 -7.27
N GLU A 95 -7.54 4.35 -6.20
CA GLU A 95 -8.34 5.58 -6.24
C GLU A 95 -7.74 6.70 -7.11
N MET A 96 -6.48 6.62 -7.52
CA MET A 96 -5.85 7.64 -8.38
C MET A 96 -6.30 7.54 -9.84
N TRP A 97 -6.80 6.37 -10.25
CA TRP A 97 -7.26 6.10 -11.62
C TRP A 97 -8.77 5.82 -11.70
N MET A 98 -9.42 5.75 -10.54
CA MET A 98 -10.83 5.45 -10.37
C MET A 98 -11.58 6.71 -9.93
N PRO A 99 -12.90 6.79 -10.12
CA PRO A 99 -13.71 7.94 -9.70
C PRO A 99 -13.96 7.95 -8.17
N TYR A 100 -12.94 7.69 -7.36
CA TYR A 100 -13.01 7.69 -5.90
C TYR A 100 -12.32 8.94 -5.33
N PRO A 101 -12.77 9.44 -4.16
CA PRO A 101 -12.08 10.54 -3.48
C PRO A 101 -10.65 10.15 -3.12
N ILE A 102 -9.72 10.99 -3.53
CA ILE A 102 -8.31 10.84 -3.19
C ILE A 102 -8.09 11.44 -1.78
N THR A 103 -7.28 10.77 -0.97
CA THR A 103 -6.90 11.22 0.37
C THR A 103 -5.42 10.91 0.60
N HIS A 104 -4.85 11.35 1.73
CA HIS A 104 -3.47 10.99 2.12
C HIS A 104 -3.22 9.48 2.16
N LYS A 105 -4.26 8.65 2.25
CA LYS A 105 -4.21 7.19 2.16
C LYS A 105 -3.61 6.66 0.86
N CYS A 106 -3.51 7.46 -0.20
CA CYS A 106 -2.79 7.07 -1.42
C CYS A 106 -1.29 6.88 -1.16
N ASP A 107 -0.67 7.77 -0.35
CA ASP A 107 0.74 7.65 0.02
C ASP A 107 1.00 6.41 0.90
N ILE A 108 0.03 6.03 1.74
CA ILE A 108 0.09 4.79 2.54
C ILE A 108 0.16 3.58 1.59
N TYR A 109 -0.67 3.55 0.54
CA TYR A 109 -0.62 2.48 -0.47
C TYR A 109 0.74 2.41 -1.16
N SER A 110 1.22 3.56 -1.65
CA SER A 110 2.54 3.65 -2.30
C SER A 110 3.68 3.22 -1.37
N PHE A 111 3.60 3.54 -0.07
CA PHE A 111 4.53 3.04 0.94
C PHE A 111 4.44 1.51 1.11
N GLY A 112 3.24 0.92 1.06
CA GLY A 112 3.07 -0.53 1.04
C GLY A 112 3.77 -1.19 -0.14
N MET A 113 3.66 -0.61 -1.33
CA MET A 113 4.38 -1.06 -2.54
C MET A 113 5.90 -0.92 -2.37
N LEU A 114 6.38 0.17 -1.75
CA LEU A 114 7.79 0.31 -1.38
C LEU A 114 8.26 -0.79 -0.40
N LEU A 115 7.45 -1.17 0.58
CA LEU A 115 7.79 -2.26 1.51
C LEU A 115 7.91 -3.62 0.82
N PHE A 116 7.04 -3.91 -0.16
CA PHE A 116 7.19 -5.10 -0.99
C PHE A 116 8.51 -5.07 -1.75
N GLU A 117 8.86 -3.96 -2.40
CA GLU A 117 10.14 -3.81 -3.11
C GLU A 117 11.34 -4.04 -2.19
N ILE A 118 11.31 -3.44 -1.00
CA ILE A 118 12.37 -3.56 0.00
C ILE A 118 12.54 -5.02 0.45
N THR A 119 11.42 -5.71 0.70
CA THR A 119 11.46 -7.10 1.17
C THR A 119 11.84 -8.08 0.06
N GLY A 120 11.35 -7.82 -1.15
CA GLY A 120 11.64 -8.64 -2.33
C GLY A 120 13.05 -8.47 -2.88
N ARG A 121 13.68 -7.31 -2.59
CA ARG A 121 14.92 -6.82 -3.26
C ARG A 121 14.80 -6.82 -4.79
N ARG A 122 13.59 -6.66 -5.30
CA ARG A 122 13.20 -6.70 -6.73
C ARG A 122 12.10 -5.69 -6.98
N ARG A 123 11.98 -5.21 -8.22
CA ARG A 123 10.87 -4.33 -8.61
C ARG A 123 9.53 -5.06 -8.51
N ASN A 124 8.48 -4.33 -8.12
CA ASN A 124 7.11 -4.87 -8.03
C ASN A 124 6.48 -5.28 -9.38
N LEU A 125 7.06 -4.85 -10.51
CA LEU A 125 6.55 -5.10 -11.87
C LEU A 125 7.66 -5.55 -12.84
N GLU A 126 8.45 -6.56 -12.46
CA GLU A 126 9.40 -7.20 -13.38
C GLU A 126 8.69 -8.21 -14.31
N ILE A 127 8.12 -7.70 -15.41
CA ILE A 127 7.38 -8.47 -16.45
C ILE A 127 8.32 -9.29 -17.36
N CYS A 128 9.33 -9.96 -16.81
CA CYS A 128 10.28 -10.79 -17.59
C CYS A 128 10.93 -11.94 -16.80
N LEU A 129 10.42 -12.29 -15.61
CA LEU A 129 10.90 -13.45 -14.87
C LEU A 129 10.03 -14.69 -15.17
N PRO A 130 10.61 -15.91 -15.16
CA PRO A 130 9.82 -17.13 -15.20
C PRO A 130 8.73 -17.11 -14.11
N GLU A 131 7.59 -17.77 -14.35
CA GLU A 131 6.46 -17.83 -13.41
C GLU A 131 6.86 -18.35 -12.01
N SER A 132 8.04 -18.93 -11.81
CA SER A 132 8.57 -19.30 -10.50
C SER A 132 9.26 -18.15 -9.73
N GLN A 133 9.51 -16.99 -10.34
CA GLN A 133 10.35 -15.90 -9.80
C GLN A 133 9.73 -14.50 -9.83
N GLU A 134 8.53 -14.32 -10.39
CA GLU A 134 7.85 -13.02 -10.45
C GLU A 134 7.52 -12.52 -9.03
N TRP A 135 8.09 -11.37 -8.66
CA TRP A 135 7.78 -10.69 -7.41
C TRP A 135 6.59 -9.76 -7.65
N SER A 136 5.39 -10.20 -7.29
CA SER A 136 4.19 -9.36 -7.29
C SER A 136 3.47 -9.44 -5.94
N PRO A 137 2.88 -8.35 -5.44
CA PRO A 137 2.17 -8.35 -4.16
C PRO A 137 1.07 -9.44 -4.05
N GLU A 138 0.40 -9.76 -5.15
CA GLU A 138 -0.62 -10.83 -5.23
C GLU A 138 -0.02 -12.21 -4.93
N ARG A 139 1.15 -12.52 -5.46
CA ARG A 139 1.82 -13.81 -5.20
C ARG A 139 2.33 -13.90 -3.77
N VAL A 140 2.84 -12.79 -3.24
CA VAL A 140 3.21 -12.68 -1.83
C VAL A 140 1.99 -12.96 -0.95
N TRP A 141 0.80 -12.49 -1.34
CA TRP A 141 -0.45 -12.81 -0.66
C TRP A 141 -0.79 -14.31 -0.72
N LYS A 142 -0.73 -14.94 -1.90
CA LYS A 142 -0.97 -16.40 -2.03
C LYS A 142 -0.04 -17.19 -1.12
N LYS A 143 1.26 -16.86 -1.09
CA LYS A 143 2.25 -17.49 -0.18
C LYS A 143 1.90 -17.25 1.29
N PHE A 144 1.44 -16.04 1.64
CA PHE A 144 0.99 -15.72 2.99
C PHE A 144 -0.21 -16.56 3.43
N GLU A 145 -1.21 -16.76 2.56
CA GLU A 145 -2.39 -17.59 2.86
C GLU A 145 -2.02 -19.06 3.14
N HIS A 146 -1.05 -19.59 2.39
CA HIS A 146 -0.57 -20.96 2.54
C HIS A 146 0.46 -21.13 3.69
N ARG A 147 0.78 -20.05 4.43
CA ARG A 147 1.79 -20.02 5.51
C ARG A 147 3.22 -20.30 5.01
N GLU A 148 3.49 -19.97 3.76
CA GLU A 148 4.77 -20.18 3.06
C GLU A 148 5.63 -18.91 3.00
N LEU A 149 5.36 -17.93 3.86
CA LEU A 149 6.07 -16.65 3.85
C LEU A 149 7.57 -16.81 4.22
N GLY A 150 7.91 -17.81 5.04
CA GLY A 150 9.29 -18.15 5.36
C GLY A 150 10.10 -18.57 4.13
N GLU A 151 9.50 -19.35 3.22
CA GLU A 151 10.15 -19.75 1.96
C GLU A 151 10.47 -18.53 1.09
N LEU A 152 9.55 -17.56 1.06
CA LEU A 152 9.74 -16.32 0.31
C LEU A 152 10.96 -15.54 0.81
N THR A 153 11.16 -15.46 2.13
CA THR A 153 12.33 -14.77 2.70
C THR A 153 13.65 -15.41 2.29
N ILE A 154 13.69 -16.74 2.15
CA ILE A 154 14.86 -17.49 1.67
C ILE A 154 15.14 -17.15 0.21
N VAL A 155 14.11 -17.16 -0.64
CA VAL A 155 14.22 -16.82 -2.07
C VAL A 155 14.71 -15.37 -2.28
N CYS A 156 14.35 -14.46 -1.37
CA CYS A 156 14.81 -13.07 -1.37
C CYS A 156 16.22 -12.86 -0.79
N GLY A 157 16.90 -13.94 -0.36
CA GLY A 157 18.24 -13.87 0.21
C GLY A 157 18.29 -13.11 1.54
N ILE A 158 17.23 -13.20 2.33
CA ILE A 158 17.14 -12.64 3.68
C ILE A 158 17.71 -13.68 4.65
N GLU A 159 18.67 -13.26 5.48
CA GLU A 159 19.25 -14.13 6.51
C GLU A 159 18.18 -14.56 7.52
N GLU A 160 18.25 -15.80 8.02
CA GLU A 160 17.27 -16.40 8.94
C GLU A 160 17.00 -15.52 10.18
N LYS A 161 18.03 -14.86 10.72
CA LYS A 161 17.91 -13.92 11.87
C LYS A 161 16.96 -12.74 11.61
N TYR A 162 16.71 -12.40 10.34
CA TYR A 162 15.81 -11.32 9.93
C TYR A 162 14.45 -11.78 9.42
N ARG A 163 14.18 -13.11 9.41
CA ARG A 163 12.93 -13.68 8.90
C ARG A 163 11.70 -13.05 9.55
N GLU A 164 11.66 -12.93 10.87
CA GLU A 164 10.53 -12.33 11.58
C GLU A 164 10.32 -10.85 11.23
N THR A 165 11.41 -10.09 11.03
CA THR A 165 11.34 -8.69 10.60
C THR A 165 10.77 -8.58 9.19
N ALA A 166 11.21 -9.44 8.28
CA ALA A 166 10.70 -9.49 6.91
C ALA A 166 9.22 -9.86 6.86
N GLU A 167 8.81 -10.91 7.58
CA GLU A 167 7.40 -11.30 7.67
C GLU A 167 6.52 -10.17 8.24
N ARG A 168 7.05 -9.45 9.24
CA ARG A 168 6.40 -8.27 9.82
C ARG A 168 6.24 -7.16 8.79
N MET A 169 7.29 -6.82 8.04
CA MET A 169 7.24 -5.81 6.98
C MET A 169 6.20 -6.17 5.91
N VAL A 170 6.12 -7.44 5.51
CA VAL A 170 5.12 -7.92 4.54
C VAL A 170 3.69 -7.80 5.09
N LYS A 171 3.46 -8.14 6.37
CA LYS A 171 2.14 -7.97 7.00
C LYS A 171 1.72 -6.50 7.06
N VAL A 172 2.67 -5.59 7.36
CA VAL A 172 2.42 -4.13 7.29
C VAL A 172 2.11 -3.71 5.86
N ALA A 173 2.86 -4.22 4.87
CA ALA A 173 2.63 -3.93 3.46
C ALA A 173 1.21 -4.32 3.03
N PHE A 174 0.71 -5.50 3.42
CA PHE A 174 -0.66 -5.91 3.15
C PHE A 174 -1.73 -4.97 3.73
N TRP A 175 -1.52 -4.45 4.94
CA TRP A 175 -2.42 -3.44 5.50
C TRP A 175 -2.35 -2.11 4.75
N CYS A 176 -1.17 -1.75 4.26
CA CYS A 176 -0.97 -0.52 3.50
C CYS A 176 -1.61 -0.59 2.11
N VAL A 177 -1.56 -1.74 1.42
CA VAL A 177 -2.07 -1.89 0.05
C VAL A 177 -3.54 -2.30 -0.07
N GLN A 178 -4.33 -2.17 1.01
CA GLN A 178 -5.76 -2.46 0.95
C GLN A 178 -6.45 -1.66 -0.16
N TYR A 179 -7.35 -2.31 -0.92
CA TYR A 179 -8.07 -1.66 -2.02
C TYR A 179 -8.84 -0.43 -1.53
N GLY A 180 -9.63 -0.59 -0.46
CA GLY A 180 -10.30 0.52 0.20
C GLY A 180 -9.34 1.39 1.01
N SER A 181 -9.23 2.67 0.67
CA SER A 181 -8.38 3.65 1.37
C SER A 181 -8.68 3.76 2.87
N ASN A 182 -9.95 3.59 3.27
CA ASN A 182 -10.37 3.63 4.67
C ASN A 182 -9.85 2.44 5.49
N SER A 183 -9.55 1.30 4.87
CA SER A 183 -9.00 0.13 5.55
C SER A 183 -7.50 0.23 5.81
N ARG A 184 -6.83 1.21 5.19
CA ARG A 184 -5.39 1.44 5.35
C ARG A 184 -5.11 2.14 6.68
N PRO A 185 -4.08 1.74 7.44
CA PRO A 185 -3.68 2.38 8.69
C PRO A 185 -3.29 3.85 8.53
N LEU A 186 -3.25 4.60 9.62
CA LEU A 186 -2.50 5.86 9.72
C LEU A 186 -0.99 5.57 9.66
N MET A 187 -0.19 6.53 9.21
CA MET A 187 1.25 6.34 9.09
C MET A 187 1.94 6.23 10.46
N SER A 188 1.45 6.93 11.49
CA SER A 188 1.93 6.71 12.86
C SER A 188 1.68 5.29 13.36
N ALA A 189 0.56 4.66 12.98
CA ALA A 189 0.30 3.26 13.28
C ALA A 189 1.26 2.34 12.50
N VAL A 190 1.52 2.63 11.23
CA VAL A 190 2.51 1.90 10.41
C VAL A 190 3.90 1.93 11.06
N VAL A 191 4.35 3.09 11.54
CA VAL A 191 5.63 3.23 12.26
C VAL A 191 5.65 2.29 13.47
N LYS A 192 4.62 2.33 14.33
CA LYS A 192 4.52 1.45 15.51
C LYS A 192 4.50 -0.04 15.15
N MET A 193 3.84 -0.41 14.04
CA MET A 193 3.81 -1.80 13.56
C MET A 193 5.21 -2.28 13.12
N LEU A 194 5.98 -1.42 12.44
CA LEU A 194 7.34 -1.73 11.97
C LEU A 194 8.35 -1.77 13.12
N GLU A 195 8.19 -0.92 14.12
CA GLU A 195 9.04 -0.83 15.32
C GLU A 195 8.73 -1.90 16.37
N ARG A 196 7.76 -2.79 16.09
CA ARG A 196 7.29 -3.83 17.02
C ARG A 196 6.66 -3.27 18.30
N ALA A 197 6.25 -2.00 18.28
CA ALA A 197 5.54 -1.36 19.40
C ALA A 197 4.09 -1.85 19.53
N ILE A 198 3.51 -2.36 18.43
CA ILE A 198 2.19 -2.99 18.42
C ILE A 198 2.18 -4.31 17.64
N GLU A 199 1.26 -5.20 18.02
CA GLU A 199 0.95 -6.39 17.25
C GLU A 199 0.22 -6.03 15.96
N ILE A 200 0.50 -6.79 14.89
CA ILE A 200 -0.16 -6.59 13.60
C ILE A 200 -1.31 -7.60 13.52
N PRO A 201 -2.57 -7.13 13.44
CA PRO A 201 -3.70 -8.00 13.20
C PRO A 201 -3.51 -8.76 11.88
N LYS A 202 -4.08 -9.96 11.76
CA LYS A 202 -4.03 -10.72 10.50
C LYS A 202 -4.62 -9.84 9.37
N PRO A 203 -3.85 -9.51 8.31
CA PRO A 203 -4.37 -8.70 7.22
C PRO A 203 -5.51 -9.40 6.46
N ILE A 204 -6.35 -8.61 5.81
CA ILE A 204 -7.39 -9.07 4.88
C ILE A 204 -6.80 -9.06 3.46
N ASN A 205 -7.29 -9.92 2.57
CA ASN A 205 -6.81 -9.98 1.19
C ASN A 205 -7.01 -8.62 0.47
N PRO A 206 -5.95 -7.88 0.14
CA PRO A 206 -6.07 -6.58 -0.51
C PRO A 206 -6.43 -6.70 -2.01
N PHE A 207 -6.24 -7.88 -2.61
CA PHE A 207 -6.39 -8.18 -4.04
C PHE A 207 -7.71 -8.86 -4.39
N GLN A 208 -8.69 -8.90 -3.47
CA GLN A 208 -10.00 -9.53 -3.73
C GLN A 208 -10.70 -9.01 -4.98
N HIS A 209 -10.53 -7.72 -5.28
CA HIS A 209 -11.08 -7.07 -6.47
C HIS A 209 -10.47 -7.58 -7.79
N MET A 210 -9.28 -8.20 -7.75
CA MET A 210 -8.62 -8.78 -8.93
C MET A 210 -9.15 -10.17 -9.28
N PHE A 211 -9.89 -10.82 -8.37
CA PHE A 211 -10.51 -12.12 -8.59
C PHE A 211 -12.03 -11.98 -8.48
N PRO A 212 -12.75 -11.83 -9.60
CA PRO A 212 -14.19 -11.96 -9.57
C PRO A 212 -14.56 -13.34 -8.99
N CYS A 213 -15.47 -13.37 -8.02
CA CYS A 213 -16.16 -14.62 -7.69
C CYS A 213 -16.72 -15.22 -8.99
N PRO A 214 -16.61 -16.54 -9.23
CA PRO A 214 -17.38 -17.18 -10.28
C PRO A 214 -18.84 -16.79 -10.05
N ALA A 215 -19.47 -16.14 -11.04
CA ALA A 215 -20.87 -15.81 -10.96
C ALA A 215 -21.64 -17.08 -10.58
N ALA A 216 -22.44 -17.01 -9.53
CA ALA A 216 -23.33 -18.11 -9.16
C ALA A 216 -24.12 -18.52 -10.42
N PRO A 217 -24.31 -19.82 -10.68
CA PRO A 217 -24.98 -20.28 -11.89
C PRO A 217 -26.37 -19.62 -11.95
N SER A 218 -26.58 -18.82 -12.99
CA SER A 218 -27.89 -18.23 -13.28
C SER A 218 -28.86 -19.38 -13.54
N HIS A 219 -29.79 -19.63 -12.62
CA HIS A 219 -30.94 -20.48 -12.91
C HIS A 219 -31.72 -19.85 -14.08
N PRO A 220 -32.10 -20.62 -15.11
CA PRO A 220 -32.92 -20.09 -16.19
C PRO A 220 -34.32 -19.79 -15.62
N LEU A 221 -34.67 -18.51 -15.51
CA LEU A 221 -36.06 -18.12 -15.34
C LEU A 221 -36.78 -18.39 -16.66
N GLN A 222 -37.73 -19.32 -16.61
CA GLN A 222 -38.65 -19.60 -17.71
C GLN A 222 -39.35 -18.30 -18.14
N ALA A 223 -39.33 -18.06 -19.45
CA ALA A 223 -40.12 -17.02 -20.07
C ALA A 223 -41.62 -17.35 -19.91
N SER A 224 -42.37 -16.43 -19.31
CA SER A 224 -43.79 -16.27 -19.58
C SER A 224 -44.05 -14.81 -19.98
N SER A 225 -44.73 -14.69 -21.11
CA SER A 225 -45.04 -13.47 -21.83
C SER A 225 -46.12 -12.65 -21.16
N SER A 226 -45.89 -11.35 -20.94
CA SER A 226 -46.88 -10.29 -21.20
C SER A 226 -46.15 -8.94 -21.26
N PHE A 227 -46.30 -8.25 -22.39
CA PHE A 227 -46.00 -6.83 -22.51
C PHE A 227 -47.02 -6.05 -21.67
N ASP A 228 -46.56 -5.11 -20.85
CA ASP A 228 -46.97 -3.71 -21.00
C ASP A 228 -46.03 -2.78 -20.22
N SER A 229 -45.81 -1.63 -20.86
CA SER A 229 -44.78 -0.64 -20.61
C SER A 229 -45.18 0.38 -19.54
N GLU A 230 -44.29 0.63 -18.57
CA GLU A 230 -44.17 1.94 -17.94
C GLU A 230 -42.73 2.18 -17.47
N PHE A 231 -42.13 3.24 -18.02
CA PHE A 231 -40.75 3.68 -17.80
C PHE A 231 -40.68 4.42 -16.47
N SER A 232 -40.02 3.83 -15.46
CA SER A 232 -39.66 4.52 -14.23
C SER A 232 -38.18 4.31 -13.94
N SER A 233 -37.39 5.37 -14.09
CA SER A 233 -35.96 5.38 -13.79
C SER A 233 -35.76 5.40 -12.27
N GLN A 234 -35.57 4.24 -11.65
CA GLN A 234 -35.00 4.16 -10.30
C GLN A 234 -33.58 3.62 -10.36
N MET A 235 -32.65 4.48 -10.02
CA MET A 235 -31.25 4.18 -9.80
C MET A 235 -31.16 3.21 -8.61
N VAL A 236 -30.72 1.98 -8.85
CA VAL A 236 -30.45 1.02 -7.77
C VAL A 236 -29.22 1.53 -7.01
N THR A 237 -29.46 2.19 -5.89
CA THR A 237 -28.42 2.48 -4.90
C THR A 237 -27.96 1.15 -4.33
N ILE A 238 -26.89 0.58 -4.89
CA ILE A 238 -26.11 -0.45 -4.21
C ILE A 238 -25.46 0.23 -3.01
N SER A 239 -26.17 0.18 -1.88
CA SER A 239 -25.61 0.53 -0.58
C SER A 239 -24.52 -0.49 -0.26
N SER A 240 -23.30 -0.22 -0.70
CA SER A 240 -22.12 -0.87 -0.15
C SER A 240 -22.02 -0.36 1.29
N LYS A 241 -22.60 -1.13 2.22
CA LYS A 241 -22.28 -0.99 3.64
C LYS A 241 -20.76 -1.07 3.75
N ALA A 242 -20.12 0.08 3.95
CA ALA A 242 -18.73 0.18 4.29
C ALA A 242 -18.56 -0.57 5.62
N CYS A 243 -18.16 -1.84 5.53
CA CYS A 243 -17.78 -2.61 6.70
C CYS A 243 -16.37 -2.16 7.09
N THR A 244 -16.28 -0.97 7.70
CA THR A 244 -15.12 -0.61 8.51
C THR A 244 -15.05 -1.64 9.63
N THR A 245 -14.04 -2.51 9.61
CA THR A 245 -13.81 -3.46 10.69
C THR A 245 -13.36 -2.70 11.95
N PRO A 246 -13.83 -3.09 13.15
CA PRO A 246 -13.52 -2.39 14.41
C PRO A 246 -12.04 -2.40 14.81
N VAL A 247 -11.19 -3.11 14.08
CA VAL A 247 -9.83 -3.46 14.50
C VAL A 247 -8.87 -2.27 14.44
N MET A 248 -9.06 -1.34 13.49
CA MET A 248 -8.14 -0.20 13.29
C MET A 248 -8.46 1.00 14.19
N ARG A 249 -9.73 1.18 14.59
CA ARG A 249 -10.15 2.26 15.51
C ARG A 249 -9.46 2.20 16.87
N LYS A 250 -9.06 1.00 17.33
CA LYS A 250 -8.38 0.84 18.62
C LYS A 250 -6.99 1.52 18.67
N TYR A 251 -6.41 1.83 17.51
CA TYR A 251 -5.07 2.42 17.39
C TYR A 251 -5.08 3.84 16.83
N GLU A 252 -6.27 4.38 16.51
CA GLU A 252 -6.46 5.79 16.20
C GLU A 252 -6.33 6.57 17.51
N ILE A 253 -5.25 7.33 17.66
CA ILE A 253 -5.11 8.28 18.76
C ILE A 253 -6.12 9.40 18.48
N GLU A 254 -7.07 9.62 19.39
CA GLU A 254 -7.86 10.86 19.41
C GLU A 254 -6.87 12.03 19.55
N ILE A 255 -6.64 12.77 18.46
CA ILE A 255 -6.00 14.07 18.56
C ILE A 255 -6.97 14.95 19.34
N ALA A 256 -6.62 15.25 20.58
CA ALA A 256 -7.34 16.22 21.38
C ALA A 256 -7.33 17.56 20.63
N SER A 257 -8.51 18.05 20.26
CA SER A 257 -8.70 19.43 19.85
C SER A 257 -8.24 20.31 21.02
N MET A 258 -7.24 21.16 20.78
CA MET A 258 -7.02 22.35 21.61
C MET A 258 -8.06 23.42 21.28
#